data_AF-D1NX94-F1
#
_entry.id   AF-D1NX94-F1
#
_cell.length_a   1.000
_cell.length_b   1.000
_cell.length_c   1.000
_cell.angle_alpha   90.00
_cell.angle_beta   90.00
_cell.angle_gamma   90.00
#
_symmetry.space_group_name_H-M   'P 1'
#
loop_
_entity.id
_entity.type
_entity.pdbx_description
1 polymer ?
#
loop_
_entity_poly.entity_id
_entity_poly.type
_entity_poly.pdbx_seq_one_letter_code
_entity_poly.pdbx_strand_id
1 'polypeptide(L)'
;MSYISTFTGKHFDFINICAEDISIEDIAQGLSNECRFAGQIDSFYSVAQHSVYVSQLVPPEYALEALLHDAAEAYCRDLPTPLKALLPEYKAIEKTIQSVICDKWNLPAVISDVVHYADLTMLATERRDLDVDGKNLWAILEGIPASDLINVNPLLPIQARAMFVHRYNQLTGITPEYDADLKLEEIYGYGAYGKIFNDKKNRFYDGASIQTSRVINIDTYLADGYIQTVNSVYRIVV
;
A
#
# COMPACT_ATOMS: atom_id res chain seq x y z
N MET A 1 5.58 -23.67 -18.26
CA MET A 1 5.22 -22.25 -18.25
C MET A 1 6.03 -21.63 -17.12
N SER A 2 6.91 -20.66 -17.40
CA SER A 2 7.85 -20.07 -16.43
C SER A 2 7.36 -18.74 -15.84
N TYR A 3 6.23 -18.22 -16.34
CA TYR A 3 5.73 -16.90 -15.99
C TYR A 3 4.26 -16.93 -15.56
N ILE A 4 3.83 -15.85 -14.91
CA ILE A 4 2.42 -15.50 -14.68
C ILE A 4 2.06 -14.21 -15.42
N SER A 5 0.78 -14.04 -15.80
CA SER A 5 0.27 -12.75 -16.27
C SER A 5 -0.10 -11.88 -15.08
N THR A 6 0.32 -10.62 -15.12
CA THR A 6 0.10 -9.63 -14.06
C THR A 6 -1.13 -8.77 -14.34
N PHE A 7 -1.49 -7.88 -13.42
CA PHE A 7 -2.66 -7.03 -13.51
C PHE A 7 -2.58 -6.03 -14.66
N THR A 8 -1.40 -5.48 -14.92
CA THR A 8 -1.16 -4.59 -16.06
C THR A 8 -0.99 -5.33 -17.39
N GLY A 9 -1.05 -6.66 -17.38
CA GLY A 9 -0.89 -7.50 -18.57
C GLY A 9 0.57 -7.85 -18.91
N LYS A 10 1.53 -7.52 -18.05
CA LYS A 10 2.93 -7.97 -18.18
C LYS A 10 3.08 -9.45 -17.83
N HIS A 11 4.20 -10.04 -18.25
CA HIS A 11 4.56 -11.42 -17.89
C HIS A 11 5.70 -11.41 -16.88
N PHE A 12 5.44 -11.87 -15.66
CA PHE A 12 6.48 -12.01 -14.65
C PHE A 12 7.06 -13.42 -14.70
N ASP A 13 8.31 -13.57 -15.19
CA ASP A 13 9.02 -14.85 -15.30
C ASP A 13 9.85 -15.14 -14.03
N PHE A 14 9.63 -16.30 -13.40
CA PHE A 14 10.30 -16.69 -12.16
C PHE A 14 11.74 -17.19 -12.35
N ILE A 15 12.15 -17.47 -13.60
CA ILE A 15 13.50 -17.93 -13.95
C ILE A 15 14.35 -16.74 -14.42
N ASN A 16 13.79 -15.89 -15.28
CA ASN A 16 14.48 -14.73 -15.85
C ASN A 16 13.77 -13.43 -15.43
N ILE A 17 13.90 -13.07 -14.16
CA ILE A 17 13.22 -11.89 -13.59
C ILE A 17 13.83 -10.62 -14.20
N CYS A 18 13.03 -9.87 -14.95
CA CYS A 18 13.40 -8.57 -15.49
C CYS A 18 12.73 -7.43 -14.72
N ALA A 19 13.48 -6.35 -14.47
CA ALA A 19 12.97 -5.17 -13.78
C ALA A 19 11.84 -4.48 -14.59
N GLU A 20 11.85 -4.56 -15.91
CA GLU A 20 10.85 -3.98 -16.81
C GLU A 20 9.47 -4.63 -16.64
N ASP A 21 9.44 -5.91 -16.26
CA ASP A 21 8.22 -6.68 -16.04
C ASP A 21 7.58 -6.43 -14.66
N ILE A 22 8.29 -5.71 -13.79
CA ILE A 22 7.82 -5.31 -12.46
C ILE A 22 7.25 -3.88 -12.55
N SER A 23 6.04 -3.67 -12.04
CA SER A 23 5.40 -2.35 -11.94
C SER A 23 4.83 -2.13 -10.54
N ILE A 24 4.68 -0.86 -10.14
CA ILE A 24 4.10 -0.55 -8.84
C ILE A 24 2.62 -0.93 -8.79
N GLU A 25 1.90 -0.83 -9.91
CA GLU A 25 0.51 -1.21 -10.03
C GLU A 25 0.30 -2.71 -9.83
N ASP A 26 1.21 -3.54 -10.35
CA ASP A 26 1.18 -4.99 -10.15
C ASP A 26 1.54 -5.37 -8.71
N ILE A 27 2.54 -4.72 -8.11
CA ILE A 27 2.89 -4.92 -6.70
C ILE A 27 1.71 -4.57 -5.82
N ALA A 28 1.13 -3.38 -6.00
CA ALA A 28 -0.02 -2.92 -5.24
C ALA A 28 -1.21 -3.86 -5.40
N GLN A 29 -1.48 -4.34 -6.62
CA GLN A 29 -2.55 -5.31 -6.85
C GLN A 29 -2.26 -6.64 -6.12
N GLY A 30 -1.07 -7.20 -6.25
CA GLY A 30 -0.68 -8.45 -5.58
C GLY A 30 -0.81 -8.35 -4.07
N LEU A 31 -0.10 -7.39 -3.45
CA LEU A 31 -0.07 -7.20 -2.01
C LEU A 31 -1.45 -6.86 -1.42
N SER A 32 -2.30 -6.15 -2.18
CA SER A 32 -3.65 -5.80 -1.71
C SER A 32 -4.60 -6.99 -1.62
N ASN A 33 -4.31 -8.08 -2.34
CA ASN A 33 -5.08 -9.33 -2.27
C ASN A 33 -4.35 -10.41 -1.44
N GLU A 34 -3.16 -10.10 -0.94
CA GLU A 34 -2.38 -11.02 -0.11
C GLU A 34 -2.73 -10.81 1.35
N CYS A 35 -3.31 -11.84 1.99
CA CYS A 35 -3.68 -11.79 3.39
C CYS A 35 -2.45 -12.01 4.27
N ARG A 36 -2.28 -11.16 5.28
CA ARG A 36 -1.42 -11.49 6.42
C ARG A 36 -2.05 -12.56 7.29
N PHE A 37 -1.24 -13.16 8.16
CA PHE A 37 -1.64 -14.21 9.10
C PHE A 37 -2.28 -15.43 8.40
N ALA A 38 -1.89 -15.70 7.13
CA ALA A 38 -2.49 -16.72 6.27
C ALA A 38 -4.03 -16.65 6.19
N GLY A 39 -4.60 -15.46 6.37
CA GLY A 39 -6.05 -15.26 6.37
C GLY A 39 -6.80 -15.96 7.52
N GLN A 40 -6.12 -16.33 8.61
CA GLN A 40 -6.72 -17.02 9.76
C GLN A 40 -7.27 -16.07 10.84
N ILE A 41 -7.48 -14.81 10.49
CA ILE A 41 -8.06 -13.79 11.37
C ILE A 41 -9.45 -13.39 10.87
N ASP A 42 -10.30 -12.88 11.76
CA ASP A 42 -11.71 -12.64 11.47
C ASP A 42 -11.95 -11.62 10.35
N SER A 43 -11.05 -10.66 10.19
CA SER A 43 -11.14 -9.60 9.18
C SER A 43 -10.00 -9.69 8.17
N PHE A 44 -10.29 -9.48 6.89
CA PHE A 44 -9.27 -9.43 5.84
C PHE A 44 -8.26 -8.31 6.12
N TYR A 45 -6.98 -8.64 6.29
CA TYR A 45 -5.90 -7.68 6.48
C TYR A 45 -4.78 -7.98 5.49
N SER A 46 -4.41 -6.98 4.67
CA SER A 46 -3.51 -7.18 3.54
C SER A 46 -2.07 -6.80 3.82
N VAL A 47 -1.13 -7.44 3.10
CA VAL A 47 0.28 -7.04 3.08
C VAL A 47 0.45 -5.60 2.58
N ALA A 48 -0.38 -5.14 1.65
CA ALA A 48 -0.36 -3.76 1.18
C ALA A 48 -0.67 -2.76 2.31
N GLN A 49 -1.69 -3.04 3.12
CA GLN A 49 -2.05 -2.17 4.25
C GLN A 49 -0.94 -2.14 5.31
N HIS A 50 -0.38 -3.30 5.63
CA HIS A 50 0.79 -3.42 6.50
C HIS A 50 1.96 -2.56 5.99
N SER A 51 2.36 -2.75 4.73
CA SER A 51 3.49 -2.04 4.12
C SER A 51 3.33 -0.51 4.16
N VAL A 52 2.11 -0.01 3.93
CA VAL A 52 1.83 1.43 4.07
C VAL A 52 2.04 1.90 5.50
N TYR A 53 1.56 1.15 6.50
CA TYR A 53 1.76 1.51 7.91
C TYR A 53 3.23 1.45 8.32
N VAL A 54 3.99 0.45 7.89
CA VAL A 54 5.45 0.40 8.12
C VAL A 54 6.13 1.65 7.55
N SER A 55 5.74 2.08 6.35
CA SER A 55 6.27 3.32 5.72
C SER A 55 5.94 4.62 6.47
N GLN A 56 4.98 4.60 7.40
CA GLN A 56 4.58 5.74 8.22
C GLN A 56 5.28 5.76 9.59
N LEU A 57 5.87 4.64 10.00
CA LEU A 57 6.58 4.50 11.29
C LEU A 57 8.08 4.78 11.19
N VAL A 58 8.59 5.03 9.99
CA VAL A 58 10.01 5.32 9.74
C VAL A 58 10.24 6.77 9.32
N PRO A 59 11.46 7.31 9.48
CA PRO A 59 11.84 8.61 8.94
C PRO A 59 11.63 8.67 7.40
N PRO A 60 11.37 9.85 6.82
CA PRO A 60 11.04 10.00 5.40
C PRO A 60 12.03 9.36 4.43
N GLU A 61 13.32 9.37 4.75
CA GLU A 61 14.40 8.79 3.95
C GLU A 61 14.35 7.25 3.84
N TYR A 62 13.69 6.58 4.78
CA TYR A 62 13.48 5.13 4.80
C TYR A 62 12.08 4.73 4.32
N ALA A 63 11.18 5.68 4.10
CA ALA A 63 9.78 5.38 3.87
C ALA A 63 9.51 4.60 2.58
N LEU A 64 10.29 4.82 1.51
CA LEU A 64 10.13 4.06 0.27
C LEU A 64 10.63 2.61 0.43
N GLU A 65 11.75 2.43 1.13
CA GLU A 65 12.26 1.11 1.50
C GLU A 65 11.23 0.35 2.33
N ALA A 66 10.67 1.00 3.36
CA ALA A 66 9.61 0.46 4.20
C ALA A 66 8.32 0.13 3.44
N LEU A 67 7.94 0.92 2.43
CA LEU A 67 6.77 0.60 1.61
C LEU A 67 6.99 -0.64 0.73
N LEU A 68 8.23 -0.89 0.29
CA LEU A 68 8.57 -1.93 -0.68
C LEU A 68 9.29 -3.14 -0.05
N HIS A 69 9.37 -3.22 1.28
CA HIS A 69 10.14 -4.27 1.96
C HIS A 69 9.57 -5.68 1.71
N ASP A 70 8.24 -5.82 1.63
CA ASP A 70 7.53 -7.07 1.32
C ASP A 70 7.09 -7.15 -0.15
N ALA A 71 7.62 -6.31 -1.05
CA ALA A 71 7.12 -6.20 -2.41
C ALA A 71 7.23 -7.50 -3.24
N ALA A 72 8.20 -8.37 -2.93
CA ALA A 72 8.32 -9.69 -3.57
C ALA A 72 7.07 -10.57 -3.35
N GLU A 73 6.36 -10.42 -2.22
CA GLU A 73 5.18 -11.20 -1.88
C GLU A 73 4.02 -11.00 -2.87
N ALA A 74 4.03 -9.89 -3.62
CA ALA A 74 3.08 -9.66 -4.71
C ALA A 74 3.12 -10.75 -5.79
N TYR A 75 4.28 -11.38 -5.96
CA TYR A 75 4.54 -12.42 -6.96
C TYR A 75 4.63 -13.82 -6.34
N CYS A 76 5.17 -13.94 -5.13
CA CYS A 76 5.42 -15.23 -4.50
C CYS A 76 4.41 -15.64 -3.41
N ARG A 77 3.55 -14.73 -2.92
CA ARG A 77 2.66 -14.88 -1.74
C ARG A 77 3.36 -14.61 -0.39
N ASP A 78 2.55 -14.29 0.63
CA ASP A 78 2.98 -14.22 2.04
C ASP A 78 2.91 -15.64 2.63
N LEU A 79 4.08 -16.22 2.90
CA LEU A 79 4.16 -17.50 3.61
C LEU A 79 4.48 -17.27 5.08
N PRO A 80 3.66 -17.82 6.01
CA PRO A 80 3.96 -17.73 7.43
C PRO A 80 5.39 -18.18 7.74
N THR A 81 6.07 -17.43 8.60
CA THR A 81 7.49 -17.63 8.94
C THR A 81 7.85 -19.09 9.27
N PRO A 82 7.02 -19.86 10.03
CA PRO A 82 7.32 -21.26 10.31
C PRO A 82 7.33 -22.16 9.06
N LEU A 83 6.43 -21.93 8.10
CA LEU A 83 6.40 -22.67 6.84
C LEU A 83 7.59 -22.28 5.95
N LYS A 84 7.85 -20.98 5.85
CA LYS A 84 8.98 -20.42 5.09
C LYS A 84 10.32 -21.00 5.56
N ALA A 85 10.47 -21.25 6.87
CA ALA A 85 11.66 -21.89 7.44
C ALA A 85 11.94 -23.30 6.90
N LEU A 86 10.91 -24.01 6.42
CA LEU A 86 11.01 -25.36 5.85
C LEU A 86 11.31 -25.36 4.34
N LEU A 87 11.34 -24.19 3.69
CA LEU A 87 11.40 -24.05 2.24
C LEU A 87 12.60 -23.16 1.81
N PRO A 88 13.85 -23.66 1.85
CA PRO A 88 15.02 -22.87 1.53
C PRO A 88 15.08 -22.42 0.06
N GLU A 89 14.59 -23.22 -0.87
CA GLU A 89 14.53 -22.86 -2.30
C GLU A 89 13.54 -21.72 -2.54
N TYR A 90 12.41 -21.72 -1.82
CA TYR A 90 11.43 -20.63 -1.90
C TYR A 90 12.04 -19.31 -1.40
N LYS A 91 12.73 -19.34 -0.26
CA LYS A 91 13.47 -18.17 0.26
C LYS A 91 14.49 -17.63 -0.73
N ALA A 92 15.18 -18.51 -1.48
CA ALA A 92 16.14 -18.09 -2.48
C ALA A 92 15.46 -17.40 -3.68
N ILE A 93 14.32 -17.91 -4.14
CA ILE A 93 13.52 -17.30 -5.21
C ILE A 93 13.04 -15.92 -4.78
N GLU A 94 12.38 -15.83 -3.62
CA GLU A 94 11.87 -14.57 -3.08
C GLU A 94 12.99 -13.53 -2.90
N LYS A 95 14.15 -13.92 -2.34
CA LYS A 95 15.30 -13.02 -2.21
C LYS A 95 15.79 -12.52 -3.56
N THR A 96 15.74 -13.34 -4.60
CA THR A 96 16.11 -12.94 -5.97
C THR A 96 15.13 -11.90 -6.50
N ILE A 97 13.81 -12.11 -6.31
CA ILE A 97 12.77 -11.16 -6.70
C ILE A 97 12.97 -9.83 -5.96
N GLN A 98 13.15 -9.87 -4.64
CA GLN A 98 13.35 -8.68 -3.82
C GLN A 98 14.62 -7.92 -4.23
N SER A 99 15.70 -8.61 -4.61
CA SER A 99 16.91 -7.95 -5.11
C SER A 99 16.64 -7.15 -6.37
N VAL A 100 15.91 -7.71 -7.34
CA VAL A 100 15.56 -6.99 -8.59
C VAL A 100 14.66 -5.78 -8.31
N ILE A 101 13.75 -5.91 -7.33
CA ILE A 101 12.92 -4.78 -6.85
C ILE A 101 13.81 -3.70 -6.23
N CYS A 102 14.71 -4.07 -5.31
CA CYS A 102 15.63 -3.11 -4.69
C CYS A 102 16.46 -2.38 -5.73
N ASP A 103 17.03 -3.09 -6.72
CA ASP A 103 17.80 -2.49 -7.80
C ASP A 103 16.96 -1.51 -8.63
N LYS A 104 15.72 -1.88 -8.98
CA LYS A 104 14.80 -1.05 -9.77
C LYS A 104 14.46 0.28 -9.09
N TRP A 105 14.31 0.28 -7.76
CA TRP A 105 13.96 1.46 -6.98
C TRP A 105 15.16 2.11 -6.26
N ASN A 106 16.39 1.66 -6.56
CA ASN A 106 17.62 2.13 -5.91
C ASN A 106 17.55 2.07 -4.37
N LEU A 107 17.04 0.95 -3.86
CA LEU A 107 16.93 0.64 -2.44
C LEU A 107 18.11 -0.21 -1.96
N PRO A 108 18.40 -0.23 -0.64
CA PRO A 108 19.38 -1.14 -0.07
C PRO A 108 19.06 -2.61 -0.36
N ALA A 109 20.09 -3.41 -0.68
CA ALA A 109 19.94 -4.86 -0.88
C ALA A 109 19.69 -5.62 0.44
N VAL A 110 20.03 -5.01 1.57
CA VAL A 110 19.74 -5.52 2.92
C VAL A 110 18.86 -4.48 3.59
N ILE A 111 17.75 -4.94 4.16
CA ILE A 111 16.81 -4.09 4.88
C ILE A 111 17.52 -3.33 6.01
N SER A 112 17.27 -2.04 6.11
CA SER A 112 17.76 -1.16 7.15
C SER A 112 17.17 -1.55 8.51
N ASP A 113 17.98 -1.50 9.56
CA ASP A 113 17.54 -1.85 10.93
C ASP A 113 16.31 -1.04 11.37
N VAL A 114 16.20 0.22 10.94
CA VAL A 114 15.06 1.10 11.22
C VAL A 114 13.77 0.57 10.58
N VAL A 115 13.85 0.06 9.35
CA VAL A 115 12.71 -0.52 8.65
C VAL A 115 12.33 -1.86 9.28
N HIS A 116 13.31 -2.70 9.61
CA HIS A 116 13.05 -3.97 10.28
C HIS A 116 12.40 -3.78 11.66
N TYR A 117 12.85 -2.79 12.44
CA TYR A 117 12.24 -2.44 13.71
C TYR A 117 10.81 -1.92 13.54
N ALA A 118 10.54 -1.14 12.49
CA ALA A 118 9.20 -0.64 12.18
C ALA A 118 8.24 -1.76 11.76
N ASP A 119 8.71 -2.75 10.98
CA ASP A 119 7.95 -3.95 10.64
C ASP A 119 7.54 -4.72 11.90
N LEU A 120 8.49 -5.00 12.81
CA LEU A 120 8.18 -5.66 14.09
C LEU A 120 7.22 -4.85 14.98
N THR A 121 7.40 -3.52 15.00
CA THR A 121 6.48 -2.60 15.70
C THR A 121 5.07 -2.70 15.12
N MET A 122 4.96 -2.82 13.79
CA MET A 122 3.67 -2.96 13.11
C MET A 122 3.06 -4.33 13.35
N LEU A 123 3.85 -5.41 13.35
CA LEU A 123 3.41 -6.75 13.74
C LEU A 123 2.85 -6.78 15.18
N ALA A 124 3.52 -6.11 16.13
CA ALA A 124 3.02 -5.96 17.50
C ALA A 124 1.69 -5.18 17.56
N THR A 125 1.56 -4.16 16.72
CA THR A 125 0.35 -3.33 16.61
C THR A 125 -0.83 -4.09 16.01
N GLU A 126 -0.59 -4.83 14.92
CA GLU A 126 -1.56 -5.72 14.28
C GLU A 126 -2.05 -6.78 15.27
N ARG A 127 -1.12 -7.40 15.99
CA ARG A 127 -1.44 -8.41 16.97
C ARG A 127 -2.38 -7.87 18.06
N ARG A 128 -2.10 -6.66 18.56
CA ARG A 128 -2.91 -5.97 19.57
C ARG A 128 -4.31 -5.64 19.03
N ASP A 129 -4.39 -5.05 17.85
CA ASP A 129 -5.63 -4.46 17.32
C ASP A 129 -6.55 -5.51 16.65
N LEU A 130 -5.97 -6.58 16.10
CA LEU A 130 -6.70 -7.68 15.44
C LEU A 130 -6.91 -8.89 16.37
N ASP A 131 -6.57 -8.77 17.65
CA ASP A 131 -6.68 -9.83 18.69
C ASP A 131 -6.03 -11.16 18.27
N VAL A 132 -4.83 -11.09 17.66
CA VAL A 132 -4.14 -12.28 17.15
C VAL A 132 -3.47 -13.04 18.30
N ASP A 133 -3.84 -14.31 18.45
CA ASP A 133 -3.19 -15.26 19.36
C ASP A 133 -3.20 -14.84 20.86
N GLY A 134 -4.13 -13.96 21.23
CA GLY A 134 -4.39 -13.53 22.61
C GLY A 134 -3.13 -13.16 23.39
N LYS A 135 -2.89 -13.85 24.53
CA LYS A 135 -1.79 -13.56 25.47
C LYS A 135 -0.52 -14.42 25.27
N ASN A 136 -0.43 -15.20 24.20
CA ASN A 136 0.71 -16.10 23.99
C ASN A 136 2.02 -15.33 23.77
N LEU A 137 3.16 -15.86 24.21
CA LEU A 137 4.43 -15.15 24.04
C LEU A 137 4.93 -15.29 22.59
N TRP A 138 5.27 -14.16 21.96
CA TRP A 138 5.96 -14.13 20.67
C TRP A 138 7.38 -13.62 20.92
N ALA A 139 8.36 -14.52 20.94
CA ALA A 139 9.75 -14.17 21.28
C ALA A 139 10.35 -13.10 20.34
N ILE A 140 9.89 -13.05 19.09
CA ILE A 140 10.31 -12.04 18.11
C ILE A 140 9.86 -10.62 18.47
N LEU A 141 8.84 -10.47 19.33
CA LEU A 141 8.31 -9.19 19.78
C LEU A 141 8.80 -8.82 21.19
N GLU A 142 9.74 -9.57 21.76
CA GLU A 142 10.28 -9.26 23.09
C GLU A 142 11.00 -7.90 23.06
N GLY A 143 10.52 -6.96 23.88
CA GLY A 143 11.04 -5.59 23.92
C GLY A 143 10.56 -4.67 22.78
N ILE A 144 9.70 -5.15 21.89
CA ILE A 144 9.13 -4.36 20.79
C ILE A 144 7.72 -3.88 21.19
N PRO A 145 7.50 -2.56 21.37
CA PRO A 145 6.18 -2.04 21.69
C PRO A 145 5.27 -2.00 20.46
N ALA A 146 3.95 -2.06 20.67
CA ALA A 146 3.00 -1.64 19.66
C ALA A 146 3.01 -0.10 19.50
N SER A 147 2.66 0.38 18.32
CA SER A 147 2.56 1.81 18.03
C SER A 147 1.28 2.41 18.61
N ASP A 148 1.40 3.63 19.15
CA ASP A 148 0.27 4.48 19.55
C ASP A 148 -0.17 5.44 18.43
N LEU A 149 0.58 5.49 17.32
CA LEU A 149 0.30 6.37 16.18
C LEU A 149 -0.67 5.75 15.18
N ILE A 150 -0.82 4.43 15.20
CA ILE A 150 -1.58 3.66 14.22
C ILE A 150 -2.59 2.78 14.95
N ASN A 151 -3.83 2.86 14.50
CA ASN A 151 -4.90 1.94 14.85
C ASN A 151 -5.31 1.16 13.61
N VAL A 152 -5.20 -0.16 13.66
CA VAL A 152 -5.48 -1.01 12.51
C VAL A 152 -6.99 -1.12 12.31
N ASN A 153 -7.46 -0.58 11.19
CA ASN A 153 -8.82 -0.77 10.68
C ASN A 153 -8.73 -1.49 9.33
N PRO A 154 -9.05 -2.80 9.27
CA PRO A 154 -8.90 -3.59 8.06
C PRO A 154 -9.63 -3.01 6.85
N LEU A 155 -8.92 -2.90 5.72
CA LEU A 155 -9.43 -2.34 4.48
C LEU A 155 -9.77 -3.43 3.46
N LEU A 156 -10.73 -3.16 2.58
CA LEU A 156 -10.96 -4.01 1.40
C LEU A 156 -9.73 -3.99 0.47
N PRO A 157 -9.48 -5.05 -0.32
CA PRO A 157 -8.36 -5.10 -1.26
C PRO A 157 -8.25 -3.87 -2.17
N ILE A 158 -9.38 -3.40 -2.70
CA ILE A 158 -9.39 -2.21 -3.56
C ILE A 158 -8.90 -0.95 -2.83
N GLN A 159 -9.25 -0.81 -1.55
CA GLN A 159 -8.86 0.31 -0.70
C GLN A 159 -7.38 0.23 -0.32
N ALA A 160 -6.90 -0.96 0.08
CA ALA A 160 -5.50 -1.17 0.39
C ALA A 160 -4.59 -0.95 -0.83
N ARG A 161 -5.01 -1.38 -2.03
CA ARG A 161 -4.29 -1.13 -3.28
C ARG A 161 -4.13 0.36 -3.54
N ALA A 162 -5.24 1.10 -3.46
CA ALA A 162 -5.25 2.53 -3.75
C ALA A 162 -4.40 3.31 -2.72
N MET A 163 -4.54 2.97 -1.44
CA MET A 163 -3.70 3.49 -0.36
C MET A 163 -2.20 3.25 -0.61
N PHE A 164 -1.82 2.05 -1.08
CA PHE A 164 -0.43 1.71 -1.40
C PHE A 164 0.11 2.54 -2.56
N VAL A 165 -0.63 2.61 -3.68
CA VAL A 165 -0.24 3.42 -4.85
C VAL A 165 -0.15 4.89 -4.46
N HIS A 166 -1.08 5.39 -3.66
CA HIS A 166 -1.04 6.77 -3.16
C HIS A 166 0.22 7.03 -2.33
N ARG A 167 0.54 6.15 -1.38
CA ARG A 167 1.74 6.29 -0.55
C ARG A 167 3.01 6.26 -1.41
N TYR A 168 3.10 5.36 -2.37
CA TYR A 168 4.22 5.32 -3.32
C TYR A 168 4.37 6.65 -4.08
N ASN A 169 3.26 7.17 -4.59
CA ASN A 169 3.19 8.43 -5.31
C ASN A 169 3.67 9.63 -4.47
N GLN A 170 3.27 9.69 -3.19
CA GLN A 170 3.77 10.69 -2.24
C GLN A 170 5.29 10.62 -2.07
N LEU A 171 5.83 9.41 -1.95
CA LEU A 171 7.26 9.19 -1.67
C LEU A 171 8.17 9.39 -2.87
N THR A 172 7.64 9.17 -4.08
CA THR A 172 8.38 9.36 -5.34
C THR A 172 8.14 10.73 -5.99
N GLY A 173 7.34 11.58 -5.36
CA GLY A 173 6.98 12.91 -5.88
C GLY A 173 6.03 12.86 -7.09
N ILE A 174 5.46 11.70 -7.39
CA ILE A 174 4.44 11.53 -8.44
C ILE A 174 3.11 12.01 -7.87
N THR A 175 2.83 13.30 -7.95
CA THR A 175 1.50 13.80 -7.61
C THR A 175 0.61 13.69 -8.84
N PRO A 176 -0.62 13.15 -8.75
CA PRO A 176 -1.55 13.26 -9.86
C PRO A 176 -1.77 14.74 -10.17
N GLU A 177 -1.82 15.09 -11.45
CA GLU A 177 -2.19 16.45 -11.83
C GLU A 177 -3.63 16.73 -11.41
N TYR A 178 -3.77 17.57 -10.39
CA TYR A 178 -5.08 18.03 -9.94
C TYR A 178 -5.61 19.08 -10.91
N ASP A 179 -6.86 18.90 -11.31
CA ASP A 179 -7.60 19.89 -12.09
C ASP A 179 -8.07 21.05 -11.20
N ALA A 180 -8.39 20.76 -9.94
CA ALA A 180 -8.86 21.72 -8.95
C ALA A 180 -8.69 21.19 -7.52
N ASP A 181 -8.91 22.06 -6.54
CA ASP A 181 -9.07 21.72 -5.13
C ASP A 181 -10.55 21.62 -4.79
N LEU A 182 -10.93 20.64 -3.96
CA LEU A 182 -12.30 20.49 -3.48
C LEU A 182 -12.31 20.43 -1.95
N LYS A 183 -12.96 21.42 -1.34
CA LYS A 183 -13.37 21.36 0.06
C LYS A 183 -14.62 20.51 0.15
N LEU A 184 -14.44 19.24 0.50
CA LEU A 184 -15.49 18.23 0.49
C LEU A 184 -16.49 18.44 1.64
N GLU A 185 -17.78 18.42 1.31
CA GLU A 185 -18.88 18.46 2.28
C GLU A 185 -19.56 17.08 2.40
N GLU A 186 -19.90 16.48 1.25
CA GLU A 186 -20.48 15.13 1.18
C GLU A 186 -19.96 14.38 -0.05
N ILE A 187 -19.99 13.05 -0.02
CA ILE A 187 -19.57 12.23 -1.16
C ILE A 187 -20.42 10.99 -1.31
N TYR A 188 -20.76 10.67 -2.56
CA TYR A 188 -21.49 9.48 -2.95
C TYR A 188 -20.87 8.89 -4.22
N GLY A 189 -21.15 7.63 -4.52
CA GLY A 189 -20.64 6.98 -5.73
C GLY A 189 -20.98 7.75 -7.02
N TYR A 190 -22.10 8.46 -7.06
CA TYR A 190 -22.53 9.26 -8.21
C TYR A 190 -22.00 10.70 -8.24
N GLY A 191 -21.29 11.18 -7.20
CA GLY A 191 -20.69 12.52 -7.17
C GLY A 191 -20.24 12.97 -5.78
N ALA A 192 -19.25 13.87 -5.76
CA ALA A 192 -18.80 14.59 -4.58
C ALA A 192 -19.43 16.00 -4.55
N TYR A 193 -19.80 16.46 -3.37
CA TYR A 193 -20.39 17.77 -3.12
C TYR A 193 -19.46 18.59 -2.24
N GLY A 194 -19.28 19.87 -2.60
CA GLY A 194 -18.45 20.76 -1.81
C GLY A 194 -18.14 22.06 -2.53
N LYS A 195 -17.11 22.77 -2.05
CA LYS A 195 -16.66 24.04 -2.63
C LYS A 195 -15.36 23.86 -3.41
N ILE A 196 -15.37 24.29 -4.66
CA ILE A 196 -14.20 24.19 -5.54
C ILE A 196 -13.29 25.42 -5.42
N PHE A 197 -11.98 25.21 -5.54
CA PHE A 197 -10.96 26.25 -5.57
C PHE A 197 -9.87 25.90 -6.59
N ASN A 198 -9.09 26.90 -7.02
CA ASN A 198 -7.91 26.70 -7.87
C ASN A 198 -8.20 25.87 -9.14
N ASP A 199 -9.36 26.08 -9.77
CA ASP A 199 -9.77 25.29 -10.93
C ASP A 199 -8.97 25.69 -12.18
N LYS A 200 -7.96 24.87 -12.51
CA LYS A 200 -7.06 25.09 -13.66
C LYS A 200 -7.81 25.07 -15.00
N LYS A 201 -8.98 24.44 -15.04
CA LYS A 201 -9.84 24.39 -16.23
C LYS A 201 -10.76 25.62 -16.35
N ASN A 202 -10.72 26.55 -15.39
CA ASN A 202 -11.54 27.77 -15.35
C ASN A 202 -13.05 27.52 -15.56
N ARG A 203 -13.57 26.41 -15.03
CA ARG A 203 -14.99 26.04 -15.15
C ARG A 203 -15.83 26.72 -14.08
N PHE A 204 -15.24 26.99 -12.92
CA PHE A 204 -15.90 27.58 -11.76
C PHE A 204 -15.04 28.65 -11.10
N TYR A 205 -15.68 29.56 -10.37
CA TYR A 205 -15.00 30.54 -9.53
C TYR A 205 -14.69 29.94 -8.14
N ASP A 206 -13.66 30.46 -7.48
CA ASP A 206 -13.26 29.99 -6.15
C ASP A 206 -14.38 30.14 -5.11
N GLY A 207 -14.66 29.06 -4.39
CA GLY A 207 -15.72 28.97 -3.39
C GLY A 207 -17.09 28.58 -3.94
N ALA A 208 -17.22 28.35 -5.26
CA ALA A 208 -18.47 27.88 -5.85
C ALA A 208 -18.85 26.50 -5.31
N SER A 209 -20.11 26.33 -4.91
CA SER A 209 -20.66 25.02 -4.57
C SER A 209 -20.85 24.21 -5.85
N ILE A 210 -20.27 23.01 -5.90
CA ILE A 210 -20.38 22.12 -7.04
C ILE A 210 -20.79 20.71 -6.63
N GLN A 211 -21.37 20.00 -7.60
CA GLN A 211 -21.44 18.54 -7.60
C GLN A 211 -20.51 18.04 -8.71
N THR A 212 -19.60 17.13 -8.38
CA THR A 212 -18.71 16.54 -9.38
C THR A 212 -19.44 15.48 -10.21
N SER A 213 -18.82 15.07 -11.33
CA SER A 213 -19.20 13.83 -12.00
C SER A 213 -18.98 12.61 -11.10
N ARG A 214 -19.50 11.45 -11.54
CA ARG A 214 -19.40 10.16 -10.83
C ARG A 214 -17.99 9.92 -10.30
N VAL A 215 -17.90 9.64 -9.00
CA VAL A 215 -16.63 9.37 -8.32
C VAL A 215 -16.20 7.96 -8.68
N ILE A 216 -14.98 7.82 -9.20
CA ILE A 216 -14.39 6.54 -9.58
C ILE A 216 -13.78 5.86 -8.35
N ASN A 217 -13.11 6.63 -7.50
CA ASN A 217 -12.36 6.14 -6.36
C ASN A 217 -13.14 6.33 -5.04
N ILE A 218 -14.46 6.10 -5.05
CA ILE A 218 -15.34 6.41 -3.90
C ILE A 218 -14.98 5.64 -2.64
N ASP A 219 -14.47 4.41 -2.78
CA ASP A 219 -14.08 3.59 -1.64
C ASP A 219 -12.71 4.01 -1.08
N THR A 220 -11.92 4.78 -1.84
CA THR A 220 -10.49 4.99 -1.59
C THR A 220 -10.10 6.46 -1.49
N TYR A 221 -10.97 7.41 -1.84
CA TYR A 221 -10.65 8.83 -1.97
C TYR A 221 -9.99 9.45 -0.72
N LEU A 222 -10.35 8.99 0.49
CA LEU A 222 -9.71 9.43 1.74
C LEU A 222 -8.26 8.96 1.82
N ALA A 223 -8.02 7.69 1.51
CA ALA A 223 -6.68 7.12 1.49
C ALA A 223 -5.84 7.67 0.33
N ASP A 224 -6.49 7.99 -0.80
CA ASP A 224 -5.87 8.59 -1.97
C ASP A 224 -5.57 10.09 -1.77
N GLY A 225 -6.16 10.75 -0.76
CA GLY A 225 -6.04 12.20 -0.57
C GLY A 225 -6.59 13.05 -1.73
N TYR A 226 -7.28 12.43 -2.69
CA TYR A 226 -7.89 13.09 -3.84
C TYR A 226 -9.16 12.36 -4.28
N ILE A 227 -10.04 13.08 -4.96
CA ILE A 227 -11.24 12.53 -5.57
C ILE A 227 -11.01 12.46 -7.07
N GLN A 228 -10.98 11.24 -7.61
CA GLN A 228 -11.00 11.00 -9.05
C GLN A 228 -12.43 10.76 -9.50
N THR A 229 -12.82 11.49 -10.52
CA THR A 229 -14.13 11.40 -11.16
C THR A 229 -13.95 11.05 -12.62
N VAL A 230 -15.05 10.79 -13.33
CA VAL A 230 -15.00 10.45 -14.77
C VAL A 230 -14.21 11.49 -15.58
N ASN A 231 -14.33 12.77 -15.22
CA ASN A 231 -13.81 13.85 -16.05
C ASN A 231 -12.70 14.67 -15.38
N SER A 232 -12.42 14.44 -14.11
CA SER A 232 -11.49 15.29 -13.35
C SER A 232 -10.91 14.65 -12.10
N VAL A 233 -9.76 15.15 -11.69
CA VAL A 233 -9.09 14.81 -10.42
C VAL A 233 -9.06 16.03 -9.51
N TYR A 234 -9.55 15.89 -8.28
CA TYR A 234 -9.65 16.96 -7.30
C TYR A 234 -8.78 16.66 -6.08
N ARG A 235 -7.90 17.57 -5.70
CA ARG A 235 -7.20 17.47 -4.41
C ARG A 235 -8.19 17.79 -3.29
N ILE A 236 -8.23 16.96 -2.25
CA ILE A 236 -9.09 17.23 -1.10
C ILE A 236 -8.40 18.29 -0.23
N VAL A 237 -9.12 19.35 0.13
CA VAL A 237 -8.65 20.40 1.03
C VAL A 237 -9.61 20.58 2.22
N VAL A 238 -9.07 20.98 3.37
CA VAL A 238 -9.83 21.16 4.63
C VAL A 238 -10.37 22.58 4.76
#